data_AF-E3J6T9-F1
#
_entry.id   AF-E3J6T9-F1
#
_cell.length_a   1.000
_cell.length_b   1.000
_cell.length_c   1.000
_cell.angle_alpha   90.00
_cell.angle_beta   90.00
_cell.angle_gamma   90.00
#
_symmetry.space_group_name_H-M   'P 1'
#
loop_
_entity.id
_entity.type
_entity.pdbx_description
1 polymer ?
#
loop_
_entity_poly.entity_id
_entity_poly.type
_entity_poly.pdbx_seq_one_letter_code
_entity_poly.pdbx_strand_id
1 'polypeptide(L)'
;MTIIPQVRRIIFNDEEIGMGFNSQTGLAVGTALEGFTVGTPPEASGQEVTASIDMVNSYEQMMESLGMSFEAQGRYGFVSGSAKATFAENSNYNSTSTFVVARVIVQNPLTRGKNFAVTQAAKDLLTALRFDEFQRAFGDSFVRGIQTGGEFFAIVRITSVSESTQTELAASLAAEANGLLASGSFKASFTKASSDASTRSEYIATMYQNAGSGITIAPTVEIGEVISRLKAFPEIAKNNPAAYETEVVTYDTIPLPLPTAEEREDFVFALADARERKLRYIQTRNDLEFALRNSAFFVDLPPTNVLQAAVGTYTQLINAVMGHAVRLTRGEITPPRIFDPAAVTPPIVEPAPITLRRAPGSPADLVEIPNMIGQYTGDVITDPYFDQLRNDLQLVYTRGRPAVGPVDGGGIIYEQHPSAGQKVAKGSQFELVFTTGPYAPGGA
;
A
#
# COMPACT_ATOMS: atom_id res chain seq x y z
N MET A 1 22.77 -17.12 -1.44
CA MET A 1 23.65 -15.94 -1.31
C MET A 1 22.88 -14.67 -1.67
N THR A 2 22.09 -14.14 -0.75
CA THR A 2 21.52 -12.80 -0.90
C THR A 2 22.36 -11.83 -0.08
N ILE A 3 23.23 -11.08 -0.77
CA ILE A 3 24.17 -10.11 -0.22
C ILE A 3 23.38 -9.03 0.54
N ILE A 4 23.74 -8.76 1.79
CA ILE A 4 23.20 -7.60 2.51
C ILE A 4 23.74 -6.36 1.80
N PRO A 5 22.87 -5.42 1.36
CA PRO A 5 23.35 -4.17 0.80
C PRO A 5 24.24 -3.46 1.82
N GLN A 6 25.44 -3.07 1.41
CA GLN A 6 26.39 -2.37 2.28
C GLN A 6 25.84 -1.03 2.79
N VAL A 7 24.89 -0.46 2.06
CA VAL A 7 24.19 0.77 2.42
C VAL A 7 22.69 0.49 2.43
N ARG A 8 22.03 0.87 3.51
CA ARG A 8 20.59 0.70 3.70
C ARG A 8 19.99 1.98 4.22
N ARG A 9 18.72 2.17 3.89
CA ARG A 9 17.88 3.27 4.36
C ARG A 9 16.74 2.66 5.17
N ILE A 10 16.62 3.07 6.43
CA ILE A 10 15.62 2.56 7.37
C ILE A 10 14.80 3.72 7.95
N ILE A 11 13.63 3.43 8.51
CA ILE A 11 12.83 4.46 9.20
C ILE A 11 13.65 5.04 10.34
N PHE A 12 13.69 6.36 10.45
CA PHE A 12 14.33 7.05 11.56
C PHE A 12 13.58 6.79 12.87
N ASN A 13 14.31 6.40 13.90
CA ASN A 13 13.81 6.12 15.25
C ASN A 13 14.78 6.68 16.30
N ASP A 14 15.04 7.98 16.20
CA ASP A 14 15.90 8.77 17.10
C ASP A 14 17.37 8.35 17.12
N GLU A 15 17.87 7.78 16.01
CA GLU A 15 19.28 7.42 15.92
C GLU A 15 20.20 8.62 15.68
N GLU A 16 21.41 8.54 16.23
CA GLU A 16 22.47 9.53 15.98
C GLU A 16 23.55 8.96 15.06
N ILE A 17 24.16 9.82 14.25
CA ILE A 17 25.32 9.44 13.42
C ILE A 17 26.44 8.91 14.30
N GLY A 18 27.00 7.75 13.93
CA GLY A 18 28.05 7.05 14.68
C GLY A 18 27.53 5.97 15.64
N MET A 19 26.23 5.96 15.97
CA MET A 19 25.63 4.86 16.73
C MET A 19 25.78 3.53 15.98
N GLY A 20 26.06 2.46 16.72
CA GLY A 20 26.00 1.11 16.21
C GLY A 20 24.56 0.72 15.90
N PHE A 21 24.40 -0.25 15.00
CA PHE A 21 23.10 -0.73 14.56
C PHE A 21 23.13 -2.24 14.41
N ASN A 22 22.18 -2.92 15.03
CA ASN A 22 22.09 -4.38 14.98
C ASN A 22 21.05 -4.80 13.93
N SER A 23 21.50 -5.46 12.85
CA SER A 23 20.59 -5.84 11.76
C SER A 23 19.60 -6.95 12.11
N GLN A 24 19.81 -7.68 13.21
CA GLN A 24 18.91 -8.73 13.68
C GLN A 24 17.77 -8.12 14.51
N THR A 25 18.09 -7.18 15.40
CA THR A 25 17.08 -6.57 16.29
C THR A 25 16.42 -5.34 15.70
N GLY A 26 17.08 -4.65 14.77
CA GLY A 26 16.61 -3.39 14.17
C GLY A 26 16.72 -2.18 15.06
N LEU A 27 17.60 -2.24 16.06
CA LEU A 27 17.77 -1.17 17.04
C LEU A 27 19.15 -0.54 16.89
N ALA A 28 19.20 0.78 17.09
CA ALA A 28 20.44 1.43 17.45
C ALA A 28 20.94 0.89 18.79
N VAL A 29 22.25 0.68 18.86
CA VAL A 29 22.96 0.17 20.03
C VAL A 29 24.12 1.12 20.35
N GLY A 30 25.09 0.68 21.16
CA GLY A 30 26.20 1.53 21.58
C GLY A 30 26.98 2.13 20.42
N THR A 31 27.70 3.21 20.69
CA THR A 31 28.50 3.94 19.70
C THR A 31 29.89 3.32 19.57
N ALA A 32 30.17 2.67 18.43
CA ALA A 32 31.49 2.13 18.13
C ALA A 32 32.43 3.15 17.49
N LEU A 33 31.91 4.28 17.02
CA LEU A 33 32.64 5.22 16.18
C LEU A 33 32.75 6.60 16.83
N GLU A 34 33.90 7.23 16.64
CA GLU A 34 34.25 8.55 17.15
C GLU A 34 35.08 9.33 16.11
N GLY A 35 35.40 10.58 16.42
CA GLY A 35 36.30 11.41 15.62
C GLY A 35 35.78 11.79 14.22
N PHE A 36 34.49 11.57 13.95
CA PHE A 36 33.87 11.90 12.68
C PHE A 36 33.38 13.34 12.63
N THR A 37 33.25 13.87 11.41
CA THR A 37 32.58 15.15 11.15
C THR A 37 31.24 14.91 10.49
N VAL A 38 30.24 15.72 10.86
CA VAL A 38 28.88 15.63 10.31
C VAL A 38 28.64 16.84 9.42
N GLY A 39 28.10 16.61 8.22
CA GLY A 39 27.68 17.69 7.35
C GLY A 39 26.95 17.22 6.10
N THR A 40 26.40 18.18 5.38
CA THR A 40 25.85 17.98 4.04
C THR A 40 26.92 18.30 2.98
N PRO A 41 26.86 17.72 1.78
CA PRO A 41 27.72 18.13 0.68
C PRO A 41 27.50 19.62 0.35
N PRO A 42 28.54 20.46 0.26
CA PRO A 42 28.39 21.89 -0.04
C PRO A 42 27.68 22.19 -1.36
N GLU A 43 27.84 21.29 -2.33
CA GLU A 43 27.23 21.32 -3.67
C GLU A 43 25.72 20.98 -3.64
N ALA A 44 25.24 20.38 -2.56
CA ALA A 44 23.85 19.90 -2.44
C ALA A 44 23.05 20.89 -1.60
N SER A 45 22.55 21.96 -2.22
CA SER A 45 21.67 22.96 -1.56
C SER A 45 20.20 22.85 -1.95
N GLY A 46 19.87 21.98 -2.92
CA GLY A 46 18.51 21.77 -3.40
C GLY A 46 17.71 20.79 -2.53
N GLN A 47 16.38 20.88 -2.63
CA GLN A 47 15.46 19.86 -2.12
C GLN A 47 14.89 19.05 -3.28
N GLU A 48 14.67 17.76 -3.06
CA GLU A 48 13.95 16.90 -3.99
C GLU A 48 12.52 16.68 -3.48
N VAL A 49 11.54 16.70 -4.38
CA VAL A 49 10.14 16.41 -4.03
C VAL A 49 9.65 15.28 -4.91
N THR A 50 9.16 14.22 -4.28
CA THR A 50 8.45 13.14 -4.95
C THR A 50 7.01 13.14 -4.48
N ALA A 51 6.05 13.17 -5.42
CA ALA A 51 4.63 13.09 -5.12
C ALA A 51 3.98 11.99 -5.96
N SER A 52 3.05 11.23 -5.36
CA SER A 52 2.25 10.25 -6.08
C SER A 52 0.83 10.20 -5.50
N ILE A 53 -0.13 9.82 -6.34
CA ILE A 53 -1.51 9.57 -5.96
C ILE A 53 -1.91 8.27 -6.63
N ASP A 54 -2.02 7.23 -5.82
CA ASP A 54 -2.16 5.85 -6.29
C ASP A 54 -3.45 5.24 -5.75
N MET A 55 -4.19 4.52 -6.61
CA MET A 55 -5.23 3.63 -6.16
C MET A 55 -4.59 2.31 -5.73
N VAL A 56 -4.78 1.91 -4.48
CA VAL A 56 -4.18 0.69 -3.93
C VAL A 56 -5.26 -0.37 -3.73
N ASN A 57 -4.96 -1.59 -4.21
CA ASN A 57 -5.89 -2.71 -4.25
C ASN A 57 -5.44 -3.88 -3.35
N SER A 58 -4.32 -3.73 -2.64
CA SER A 58 -3.87 -4.69 -1.63
C SER A 58 -3.22 -3.97 -0.45
N TYR A 59 -3.16 -4.66 0.70
CA TYR A 59 -2.46 -4.13 1.88
C TYR A 59 -0.97 -3.94 1.59
N GLU A 60 -0.37 -4.84 0.81
CA GLU A 60 1.03 -4.76 0.38
C GLU A 60 1.30 -3.52 -0.47
N GLN A 61 0.43 -3.23 -1.45
CA GLN A 61 0.52 -2.01 -2.26
C GLN A 61 0.36 -0.76 -1.40
N MET A 62 -0.55 -0.78 -0.41
CA MET A 62 -0.68 0.31 0.55
C MET A 62 0.62 0.52 1.33
N MET A 63 1.21 -0.54 1.87
CA MET A 63 2.49 -0.44 2.59
C MET A 63 3.61 0.08 1.67
N GLU A 64 3.72 -0.45 0.45
CA GLU A 64 4.70 0.02 -0.53
C GLU A 64 4.54 1.52 -0.84
N SER A 65 3.30 1.99 -1.02
CA SER A 65 3.00 3.41 -1.23
C SER A 65 3.41 4.29 -0.05
N LEU A 66 3.41 3.75 1.17
CA LEU A 66 3.89 4.44 2.38
C LEU A 66 5.42 4.40 2.53
N GLY A 67 6.15 3.92 1.52
CA GLY A 67 7.61 3.73 1.57
C GLY A 67 8.02 2.54 2.43
N MET A 68 7.10 1.60 2.68
CA MET A 68 7.29 0.45 3.56
C MET A 68 7.61 -0.85 2.79
N SER A 69 8.58 -0.79 1.87
CA SER A 69 8.92 -1.92 0.99
C SER A 69 9.64 -3.07 1.72
N PHE A 70 9.53 -4.28 1.14
CA PHE A 70 10.05 -5.54 1.68
C PHE A 70 11.55 -5.52 1.99
N GLU A 71 12.38 -4.91 1.13
CA GLU A 71 13.84 -4.93 1.26
C GLU A 71 14.36 -3.98 2.34
N ALA A 72 13.67 -2.85 2.56
CA ALA A 72 13.97 -1.89 3.60
C ALA A 72 13.44 -2.32 4.98
N GLN A 73 12.37 -3.11 5.03
CA GLN A 73 11.65 -3.45 6.27
C GLN A 73 11.71 -4.92 6.69
N GLY A 74 12.06 -5.85 5.81
CA GLY A 74 12.01 -7.29 6.08
C GLY A 74 12.86 -7.73 7.27
N ARG A 75 13.81 -6.90 7.73
CA ARG A 75 14.63 -7.15 8.92
C ARG A 75 14.24 -6.35 10.17
N TYR A 76 13.45 -5.29 10.00
CA TYR A 76 13.24 -4.23 11.01
C TYR A 76 11.77 -3.92 11.29
N GLY A 77 10.86 -4.36 10.42
CA GLY A 77 9.43 -4.06 10.42
C GLY A 77 8.58 -4.86 11.40
N PHE A 78 9.22 -5.63 12.30
CA PHE A 78 8.53 -6.32 13.41
C PHE A 78 8.49 -5.50 14.69
N VAL A 79 9.19 -4.36 14.72
CA VAL A 79 8.90 -3.31 15.70
C VAL A 79 7.59 -2.66 15.26
N SER A 80 6.48 -3.15 15.79
CA SER A 80 5.11 -2.64 15.66
C SER A 80 4.93 -1.23 16.25
N GLY A 81 5.97 -0.39 16.24
CA GLY A 81 6.04 0.89 16.94
C GLY A 81 6.38 2.08 16.06
N SER A 82 6.69 1.90 14.77
CA SER A 82 6.87 3.08 13.91
C SER A 82 5.53 3.77 13.67
N ALA A 83 5.54 5.10 13.69
CA ALA A 83 4.32 5.89 13.50
C ALA A 83 3.65 5.61 12.13
N LYS A 84 4.45 5.32 11.09
CA LYS A 84 3.95 4.91 9.76
C LYS A 84 3.26 3.54 9.77
N ALA A 85 3.84 2.55 10.47
CA ALA A 85 3.21 1.24 10.60
C ALA A 85 1.87 1.34 11.35
N THR A 86 1.84 2.12 12.43
CA THR A 86 0.62 2.39 13.20
C THR A 86 -0.42 3.12 12.35
N PHE A 87 0.00 4.10 11.55
CA PHE A 87 -0.86 4.81 10.61
C PHE A 87 -1.47 3.87 9.55
N ALA A 88 -0.64 2.99 8.96
CA ALA A 88 -1.08 2.00 7.99
C ALA A 88 -2.07 0.99 8.60
N GLU A 89 -1.81 0.51 9.82
CA GLU A 89 -2.72 -0.39 10.52
C GLU A 89 -4.05 0.30 10.87
N ASN A 90 -4.01 1.57 11.28
CA ASN A 90 -5.19 2.38 11.61
C ASN A 90 -6.04 2.79 10.41
N SER A 91 -5.53 2.66 9.17
CA SER A 91 -6.29 2.95 7.97
C SER A 91 -7.44 1.95 7.71
N ASN A 92 -7.45 0.82 8.45
CA ASN A 92 -8.45 -0.24 8.35
C ASN A 92 -8.65 -0.73 6.91
N TYR A 93 -7.54 -0.97 6.21
CA TYR A 93 -7.54 -1.56 4.87
C TYR A 93 -8.43 -2.79 4.81
N ASN A 94 -9.27 -2.90 3.77
CA ASN A 94 -10.13 -4.05 3.51
C ASN A 94 -10.31 -4.27 2.00
N SER A 95 -10.58 -5.50 1.57
CA SER A 95 -10.78 -5.86 0.16
C SER A 95 -12.08 -5.32 -0.44
N THR A 96 -12.98 -4.78 0.39
CA THR A 96 -14.28 -4.25 -0.03
C THR A 96 -14.35 -2.74 -0.20
N SER A 97 -13.23 -2.04 -0.07
CA SER A 97 -13.17 -0.59 -0.29
C SER A 97 -12.07 -0.29 -1.30
N THR A 98 -12.22 0.82 -2.02
CA THR A 98 -11.12 1.35 -2.84
C THR A 98 -10.37 2.37 -2.02
N PHE A 99 -9.04 2.28 -2.03
CA PHE A 99 -8.17 3.18 -1.30
C PHE A 99 -7.42 4.06 -2.28
N VAL A 100 -7.46 5.37 -2.05
CA VAL A 100 -6.61 6.33 -2.74
C VAL A 100 -5.56 6.79 -1.74
N VAL A 101 -4.29 6.57 -2.06
CA VAL A 101 -3.15 7.01 -1.25
C VAL A 101 -2.47 8.17 -1.97
N ALA A 102 -2.49 9.33 -1.34
CA ALA A 102 -1.70 10.48 -1.76
C ALA A 102 -0.44 10.58 -0.90
N ARG A 103 0.72 10.71 -1.54
CA ARG A 103 2.03 10.79 -0.91
C ARG A 103 2.77 12.01 -1.41
N VAL A 104 3.44 12.72 -0.49
CA VAL A 104 4.51 13.66 -0.82
C VAL A 104 5.69 13.40 0.10
N ILE A 105 6.87 13.20 -0.48
CA ILE A 105 8.14 13.14 0.23
C ILE A 105 9.00 14.31 -0.23
N VAL A 106 9.52 15.04 0.75
CA VAL A 106 10.47 16.13 0.55
C VAL A 106 11.79 15.68 1.13
N GLN A 107 12.84 15.66 0.31
CA GLN A 107 14.18 15.25 0.71
C GLN A 107 15.10 16.46 0.71
N ASN A 108 15.66 16.75 1.89
CA ASN A 108 16.78 17.67 2.00
C ASN A 108 18.09 16.98 1.59
N PRO A 109 19.18 17.73 1.41
CA PRO A 109 20.51 17.14 1.29
C PRO A 109 20.82 16.20 2.47
N LEU A 110 21.22 14.97 2.14
CA LEU A 110 21.52 13.96 3.15
C LEU A 110 22.69 14.41 4.04
N THR A 111 22.46 14.43 5.36
CA THR A 111 23.51 14.74 6.33
C THR A 111 24.28 13.46 6.63
N ARG A 112 25.59 13.45 6.38
CA ARG A 112 26.44 12.26 6.57
C ARG A 112 27.62 12.55 7.49
N GLY A 113 27.97 11.55 8.29
CA GLY A 113 29.25 11.48 8.96
C GLY A 113 30.37 11.09 7.99
N LYS A 114 31.58 11.60 8.22
CA LYS A 114 32.80 11.26 7.49
C LYS A 114 33.95 11.08 8.47
N ASN A 115 34.98 10.35 8.06
CA ASN A 115 36.22 10.14 8.84
C ASN A 115 35.99 9.41 10.17
N PHE A 116 35.14 8.39 10.16
CA PHE A 116 34.89 7.57 11.35
C PHE A 116 36.18 6.87 11.83
N ALA A 117 36.45 6.96 13.12
CA ALA A 117 37.45 6.17 13.81
C ALA A 117 36.77 5.24 14.81
N VAL A 118 37.31 4.05 15.04
CA VAL A 118 36.76 3.13 16.05
C VAL A 118 37.16 3.59 17.45
N THR A 119 36.21 3.58 18.38
CA THR A 119 36.45 3.89 19.80
C THR A 119 37.42 2.90 20.43
N GLN A 120 38.08 3.27 21.51
CA GLN A 120 39.03 2.37 22.19
C GLN A 120 38.34 1.09 22.69
N ALA A 121 37.14 1.19 23.26
CA ALA A 121 36.38 0.03 23.74
C ALA A 121 36.05 -0.96 22.60
N ALA A 122 35.67 -0.45 21.43
CA ALA A 122 35.41 -1.27 20.25
C ALA A 122 36.70 -1.89 19.69
N LYS A 123 37.82 -1.14 19.67
CA LYS A 123 39.15 -1.66 19.29
C LYS A 123 39.59 -2.79 20.20
N ASP A 124 39.43 -2.65 21.51
CA ASP A 124 39.84 -3.67 22.49
C ASP A 124 39.14 -5.00 22.24
N LEU A 125 37.83 -4.97 21.94
CA LEU A 125 37.07 -6.17 21.59
C LEU A 125 37.54 -6.81 20.27
N LEU A 126 37.80 -6.00 19.25
CA LEU A 126 38.28 -6.47 17.94
C LEU A 126 39.69 -7.07 18.03
N THR A 127 40.63 -6.41 18.73
CA THR A 127 42.00 -6.91 18.93
C THR A 127 42.02 -8.20 19.76
N ALA A 128 41.11 -8.33 20.72
CA ALA A 128 40.94 -9.55 21.51
C ALA A 128 40.13 -10.65 20.78
N LEU A 129 39.71 -10.43 19.53
CA LEU A 129 38.88 -11.35 18.74
C LEU A 129 37.53 -11.70 19.41
N ARG A 130 36.99 -10.79 20.24
CA ARG A 130 35.71 -10.94 20.96
C ARG A 130 34.54 -10.42 20.12
N PHE A 131 34.36 -11.00 18.93
CA PHE A 131 33.40 -10.51 17.93
C PHE A 131 31.94 -10.56 18.39
N ASP A 132 31.54 -11.59 19.13
CA ASP A 132 30.17 -11.69 19.65
C ASP A 132 29.83 -10.56 20.62
N GLU A 133 30.82 -10.14 21.43
CA GLU A 133 30.66 -9.05 22.37
C GLU A 133 30.66 -7.70 21.66
N PHE A 134 31.48 -7.56 20.62
CA PHE A 134 31.44 -6.40 19.74
C PHE A 134 30.06 -6.28 19.09
N GLN A 135 29.55 -7.34 18.49
CA GLN A 135 28.26 -7.33 17.81
C GLN A 135 27.10 -7.09 18.79
N ARG A 136 27.18 -7.61 20.02
CA ARG A 136 26.19 -7.33 21.06
C ARG A 136 26.21 -5.86 21.51
N ALA A 137 27.40 -5.28 21.67
CA ALA A 137 27.55 -3.90 22.16
C ALA A 137 27.28 -2.85 21.06
N PHE A 138 27.67 -3.14 19.83
CA PHE A 138 27.80 -2.17 18.74
C PHE A 138 27.10 -2.57 17.43
N GLY A 139 26.51 -3.77 17.38
CA GLY A 139 25.78 -4.26 16.21
C GLY A 139 26.71 -4.75 15.09
N ASP A 140 26.13 -4.92 13.90
CA ASP A 140 26.84 -5.36 12.69
C ASP A 140 27.02 -4.23 11.66
N SER A 141 26.47 -3.06 11.98
CA SER A 141 26.41 -1.87 11.14
C SER A 141 26.45 -0.62 12.01
N PHE A 142 26.47 0.55 11.40
CA PHE A 142 26.38 1.83 12.10
C PHE A 142 25.59 2.86 11.29
N VAL A 143 25.10 3.87 11.99
CA VAL A 143 24.39 5.01 11.41
C VAL A 143 25.39 5.96 10.76
N ARG A 144 25.37 6.03 9.43
CA ARG A 144 26.26 6.91 8.66
C ARG A 144 25.64 8.26 8.36
N GLY A 145 24.31 8.33 8.23
CA GLY A 145 23.66 9.56 7.83
C GLY A 145 22.20 9.61 8.22
N ILE A 146 21.65 10.82 8.20
CA ILE A 146 20.26 11.12 8.54
C ILE A 146 19.66 11.93 7.40
N GLN A 147 18.56 11.42 6.86
CA GLN A 147 17.77 12.07 5.84
C GLN A 147 16.70 12.93 6.53
N THR A 148 16.74 14.23 6.25
CA THR A 148 15.75 15.19 6.73
C THR A 148 14.88 15.69 5.58
N GLY A 149 13.80 16.37 5.94
CA GLY A 149 12.84 16.93 5.01
C GLY A 149 11.45 16.73 5.58
N GLY A 150 10.60 15.96 4.90
CA GLY A 150 9.30 15.61 5.46
C GLY A 150 8.57 14.57 4.63
N GLU A 151 7.59 13.95 5.27
CA GLU A 151 6.69 13.01 4.62
C GLU A 151 5.25 13.35 4.97
N PHE A 152 4.42 13.37 3.94
CA PHE A 152 2.97 13.51 4.08
C PHE A 152 2.31 12.34 3.35
N PHE A 153 1.42 11.66 4.06
CA PHE A 153 0.57 10.61 3.50
C PHE A 153 -0.88 10.93 3.84
N ALA A 154 -1.77 10.78 2.87
CA ALA A 154 -3.20 10.76 3.08
C ALA A 154 -3.80 9.50 2.45
N ILE A 155 -4.59 8.78 3.24
CA ILE A 155 -5.31 7.60 2.79
C ILE A 155 -6.79 7.96 2.82
N VAL A 156 -7.44 7.85 1.66
CA VAL A 156 -8.89 8.00 1.53
C VAL A 156 -9.47 6.65 1.17
N ARG A 157 -10.25 6.10 2.10
CA ARG A 157 -11.03 4.87 1.90
C ARG A 157 -12.40 5.26 1.37
N ILE A 158 -12.79 4.72 0.23
CA ILE A 158 -14.11 4.90 -0.37
C ILE A 158 -14.82 3.55 -0.40
N THR A 159 -16.04 3.53 0.10
CA THR A 159 -16.87 2.33 0.20
C THR A 159 -18.22 2.64 -0.43
N SER A 160 -18.69 1.79 -1.33
CA SER A 160 -20.03 1.88 -1.93
C SER A 160 -20.68 0.50 -2.05
N VAL A 161 -22.02 0.49 -2.09
CA VAL A 161 -22.79 -0.70 -2.51
C VAL A 161 -22.43 -1.09 -3.95
N SER A 162 -22.17 -0.08 -4.81
CA SER A 162 -21.83 -0.27 -6.22
C SER A 162 -20.32 -0.21 -6.43
N GLU A 163 -19.73 -1.29 -6.92
CA GLU A 163 -18.29 -1.35 -7.23
C GLU A 163 -17.89 -0.38 -8.36
N SER A 164 -18.76 -0.18 -9.35
CA SER A 164 -18.53 0.81 -10.41
C SER A 164 -18.51 2.22 -9.84
N THR A 165 -19.47 2.58 -8.99
CA THR A 165 -19.50 3.89 -8.34
C THR A 165 -18.31 4.09 -7.42
N GLN A 166 -17.91 3.06 -6.67
CA GLN A 166 -16.71 3.10 -5.83
C GLN A 166 -15.46 3.44 -6.66
N THR A 167 -15.30 2.79 -7.81
CA THR A 167 -14.18 3.00 -8.74
C THR A 167 -14.22 4.39 -9.37
N GLU A 168 -15.39 4.85 -9.79
CA GLU A 168 -15.60 6.20 -10.35
C GLU A 168 -15.28 7.31 -9.33
N LEU A 169 -15.71 7.14 -8.08
CA LEU A 169 -15.41 8.09 -7.00
C LEU A 169 -13.90 8.14 -6.71
N ALA A 170 -13.23 6.98 -6.66
CA ALA A 170 -11.79 6.91 -6.47
C ALA A 170 -11.02 7.55 -7.63
N ALA A 171 -11.42 7.29 -8.87
CA ALA A 171 -10.84 7.90 -10.06
C ALA A 171 -11.06 9.43 -10.06
N SER A 172 -12.27 9.89 -9.73
CA SER A 172 -12.57 11.32 -9.60
C SER A 172 -11.72 11.99 -8.53
N LEU A 173 -11.51 11.34 -7.39
CA LEU A 173 -10.66 11.85 -6.31
C LEU A 173 -9.20 11.94 -6.75
N ALA A 174 -8.67 10.86 -7.36
CA ALA A 174 -7.30 10.84 -7.85
C ALA A 174 -7.08 11.93 -8.91
N ALA A 175 -8.03 12.11 -9.82
CA ALA A 175 -7.94 13.14 -10.86
C ALA A 175 -8.01 14.57 -10.28
N GLU A 176 -8.85 14.83 -9.27
CA GLU A 176 -8.89 16.12 -8.58
C GLU A 176 -7.58 16.41 -7.83
N ALA A 177 -7.03 15.42 -7.12
CA ALA A 177 -5.78 15.55 -6.39
C ALA A 177 -4.58 15.79 -7.32
N ASN A 178 -4.57 15.17 -8.50
CA ASN A 178 -3.59 15.43 -9.58
C ASN A 178 -3.84 16.76 -10.32
N GLY A 179 -4.94 17.46 -10.04
CA GLY A 179 -5.29 18.72 -10.72
C GLY A 179 -5.81 18.56 -12.15
N LEU A 180 -6.19 17.33 -12.55
CA LEU A 180 -6.80 17.04 -13.84
C LEU A 180 -8.30 17.40 -13.87
N LEU A 181 -8.93 17.45 -12.70
CA LEU A 181 -10.31 17.91 -12.51
C LEU A 181 -10.36 19.18 -11.67
N ALA A 182 -11.46 19.91 -11.83
CA ALA A 182 -11.75 21.08 -11.00
C ALA A 182 -11.94 20.68 -9.54
N SER A 183 -11.51 21.55 -8.62
CA SER A 183 -11.72 21.33 -7.20
C SER A 183 -13.22 21.26 -6.88
N GLY A 184 -13.63 20.26 -6.11
CA GLY A 184 -15.03 19.98 -5.79
C GLY A 184 -15.71 18.96 -6.69
N SER A 185 -15.04 18.46 -7.74
CA SER A 185 -15.60 17.41 -8.61
C SER A 185 -15.91 16.13 -7.84
N PHE A 186 -14.98 15.69 -6.96
CA PHE A 186 -15.21 14.55 -6.08
C PHE A 186 -16.41 14.79 -5.16
N LYS A 187 -16.50 15.96 -4.53
CA LYS A 187 -17.58 16.29 -3.58
C LYS A 187 -18.96 16.23 -4.25
N ALA A 188 -19.07 16.72 -5.48
CA ALA A 188 -20.30 16.66 -6.25
C ALA A 188 -20.70 15.20 -6.56
N SER A 189 -19.77 14.41 -7.09
CA SER A 189 -19.98 12.98 -7.39
C SER A 189 -20.32 12.18 -6.14
N PHE A 190 -19.62 12.43 -5.03
CA PHE A 190 -19.87 11.78 -3.75
C PHE A 190 -21.25 12.14 -3.18
N THR A 191 -21.65 13.42 -3.22
CA THR A 191 -22.96 13.86 -2.72
C THR A 191 -24.09 13.15 -3.49
N LYS A 192 -23.96 13.04 -4.81
CA LYS A 192 -24.90 12.30 -5.65
C LYS A 192 -24.95 10.82 -5.25
N ALA A 193 -23.79 10.15 -5.19
CA ALA A 193 -23.70 8.73 -4.86
C ALA A 193 -24.15 8.39 -3.42
N SER A 194 -23.89 9.27 -2.45
CA SER A 194 -24.30 9.07 -1.06
C SER A 194 -25.81 9.23 -0.86
N SER A 195 -26.46 10.07 -1.69
CA SER A 195 -27.90 10.33 -1.61
C SER A 195 -28.79 9.26 -2.27
N ASP A 196 -28.21 8.40 -3.10
CA ASP A 196 -28.93 7.34 -3.80
C ASP A 196 -28.79 6.01 -3.03
N ALA A 197 -29.93 5.35 -2.74
CA ALA A 197 -29.95 4.09 -2.01
C ALA A 197 -29.19 2.96 -2.74
N SER A 198 -29.09 3.07 -4.07
CA SER A 198 -28.51 2.09 -4.97
C SER A 198 -26.98 2.22 -5.07
N THR A 199 -26.45 3.42 -4.80
CA THR A 199 -25.01 3.73 -4.86
C THR A 199 -24.43 4.24 -3.54
N ARG A 200 -25.22 4.18 -2.46
CA ARG A 200 -24.92 4.64 -1.11
C ARG A 200 -23.43 4.50 -0.78
N SER A 201 -22.75 5.64 -0.76
CA SER A 201 -21.31 5.75 -0.60
C SER A 201 -20.92 6.43 0.71
N GLU A 202 -19.84 5.96 1.32
CA GLU A 202 -19.15 6.59 2.45
C GLU A 202 -17.66 6.75 2.13
N TYR A 203 -17.01 7.74 2.76
CA TYR A 203 -15.55 7.83 2.74
C TYR A 203 -14.99 8.11 4.14
N ILE A 204 -13.75 7.68 4.35
CA ILE A 204 -12.94 8.04 5.52
C ILE A 204 -11.59 8.53 5.01
N ALA A 205 -11.16 9.71 5.47
CA ALA A 205 -9.84 10.25 5.20
C ALA A 205 -8.99 10.24 6.47
N THR A 206 -7.76 9.73 6.36
CA THR A 206 -6.77 9.74 7.43
C THR A 206 -5.46 10.32 6.90
N MET A 207 -4.80 11.16 7.68
CA MET A 207 -3.50 11.75 7.31
C MET A 207 -2.40 11.40 8.31
N TYR A 208 -1.19 11.29 7.80
CA TYR A 208 0.06 11.28 8.53
C TYR A 208 0.94 12.40 7.99
N GLN A 209 1.56 13.15 8.89
CA GLN A 209 2.52 14.18 8.53
C GLN A 209 3.71 14.15 9.48
N ASN A 210 4.91 14.10 8.91
CA ASN A 210 6.17 14.32 9.60
C ASN A 210 6.86 15.52 8.96
N ALA A 211 7.20 16.53 9.77
CA ALA A 211 7.53 17.93 9.42
C ALA A 211 6.38 18.93 9.63
N GLY A 212 6.74 20.21 9.75
CA GLY A 212 5.83 21.30 10.10
C GLY A 212 5.82 21.63 11.59
N SER A 213 5.20 22.77 11.93
CA SER A 213 5.00 23.24 13.30
C SER A 213 3.75 24.13 13.41
N GLY A 214 3.22 24.29 14.62
CA GLY A 214 2.07 25.15 14.89
C GLY A 214 0.83 24.79 14.06
N ILE A 215 0.25 25.77 13.36
CA ILE A 215 -0.97 25.55 12.55
C ILE A 215 -0.73 24.61 11.36
N THR A 216 0.52 24.45 10.91
CA THR A 216 0.85 23.57 9.79
C THR A 216 0.81 22.08 10.15
N ILE A 217 0.57 21.71 11.41
CA ILE A 217 0.32 20.32 11.83
C ILE A 217 -1.12 20.10 12.31
N ALA A 218 -2.02 21.07 12.07
CA ALA A 218 -3.44 20.91 12.42
C ALA A 218 -4.05 19.70 11.68
N PRO A 219 -4.81 18.83 12.37
CA PRO A 219 -5.50 17.71 11.75
C PRO A 219 -6.43 18.19 10.63
N THR A 220 -6.36 17.52 9.47
CA THR A 220 -7.19 17.80 8.30
C THR A 220 -7.78 16.48 7.82
N VAL A 221 -9.10 16.41 7.71
CA VAL A 221 -9.82 15.21 7.26
C VAL A 221 -10.78 15.50 6.12
N GLU A 222 -11.05 16.78 5.82
CA GLU A 222 -11.83 17.17 4.66
C GLU A 222 -10.97 17.07 3.40
N ILE A 223 -11.50 16.42 2.35
CA ILE A 223 -10.76 16.11 1.11
C ILE A 223 -10.13 17.36 0.48
N GLY A 224 -10.86 18.47 0.42
CA GLY A 224 -10.34 19.71 -0.14
C GLY A 224 -9.12 20.22 0.64
N GLU A 225 -9.18 20.15 1.97
CA GLU A 225 -8.06 20.55 2.83
C GLU A 225 -6.88 19.58 2.72
N VAL A 226 -7.14 18.28 2.61
CA VAL A 226 -6.10 17.26 2.36
C VAL A 226 -5.35 17.56 1.06
N ILE A 227 -6.07 17.87 -0.02
CA ILE A 227 -5.46 18.22 -1.32
C ILE A 227 -4.67 19.54 -1.20
N SER A 228 -5.20 20.55 -0.51
CA SER A 228 -4.48 21.79 -0.25
C SER A 228 -3.20 21.55 0.57
N ARG A 229 -3.29 20.67 1.58
CA ARG A 229 -2.16 20.28 2.44
C ARG A 229 -1.07 19.58 1.64
N LEU A 230 -1.45 18.63 0.79
CA LEU A 230 -0.57 17.90 -0.12
C LEU A 230 0.25 18.88 -0.98
N LYS A 231 -0.41 19.88 -1.58
CA LYS A 231 0.24 20.89 -2.45
C LYS A 231 1.14 21.85 -1.67
N ALA A 232 0.78 22.20 -0.44
CA ALA A 232 1.56 23.10 0.40
C ALA A 232 2.74 22.40 1.12
N PHE A 233 2.76 21.08 1.15
CA PHE A 233 3.71 20.31 1.97
C PHE A 233 5.19 20.56 1.66
N PRO A 234 5.63 20.76 0.40
CA PRO A 234 7.02 21.12 0.11
C PRO A 234 7.51 22.36 0.87
N GLU A 235 6.68 23.41 0.94
CA GLU A 235 7.02 24.63 1.68
C GLU A 235 6.97 24.43 3.20
N ILE A 236 6.06 23.58 3.69
CA ILE A 236 6.00 23.19 5.11
C ILE A 236 7.29 22.48 5.53
N ALA A 237 7.70 21.46 4.77
CA ALA A 237 8.90 20.67 5.04
C ALA A 237 10.19 21.48 4.88
N LYS A 238 10.22 22.44 3.95
CA LYS A 238 11.34 23.38 3.81
C LYS A 238 11.51 24.26 5.06
N ASN A 239 10.42 24.78 5.60
CA ASN A 239 10.47 25.72 6.73
C ASN A 239 10.69 25.02 8.08
N ASN A 240 10.17 23.80 8.24
CA ASN A 240 10.28 23.04 9.49
C ASN A 240 10.52 21.55 9.19
N PRO A 241 11.70 21.16 8.71
CA PRO A 241 11.98 19.78 8.35
C PRO A 241 12.07 18.88 9.59
N ALA A 242 11.80 17.60 9.39
CA ALA A 242 12.01 16.53 10.37
C ALA A 242 12.89 15.43 9.77
N ALA A 243 13.59 14.68 10.63
CA ALA A 243 14.23 13.43 10.24
C ALA A 243 13.16 12.36 9.99
N TYR A 244 13.34 11.56 8.94
CA TYR A 244 12.37 10.51 8.61
C TYR A 244 12.99 9.19 8.16
N GLU A 245 14.28 9.22 7.82
CA GLU A 245 15.03 8.04 7.38
C GLU A 245 16.49 8.12 7.83
N THR A 246 17.04 6.97 8.19
CA THR A 246 18.40 6.78 8.68
C THR A 246 19.17 5.93 7.67
N GLU A 247 20.37 6.39 7.29
CA GLU A 247 21.29 5.62 6.45
C GLU A 247 22.20 4.79 7.34
N VAL A 248 22.05 3.46 7.26
CA VAL A 248 22.84 2.47 7.99
C VAL A 248 23.79 1.77 7.03
N VAL A 249 25.04 1.60 7.46
CA VAL A 249 26.06 0.90 6.66
C VAL A 249 26.78 -0.15 7.48
N THR A 250 27.19 -1.23 6.82
CA THR A 250 27.94 -2.32 7.45
C THR A 250 29.36 -1.88 7.79
N TYR A 251 29.93 -2.46 8.86
CA TYR A 251 31.28 -2.11 9.33
C TYR A 251 32.42 -2.47 8.34
N ASP A 252 32.16 -3.28 7.31
CA ASP A 252 33.09 -3.58 6.21
C ASP A 252 33.31 -2.38 5.25
N THR A 253 32.46 -1.36 5.35
CA THR A 253 32.65 -0.08 4.63
C THR A 253 33.74 0.81 5.24
N ILE A 254 34.26 0.41 6.40
CA ILE A 254 35.47 0.96 7.02
C ILE A 254 36.48 -0.20 7.21
N PRO A 255 37.80 0.06 7.15
CA PRO A 255 38.80 -1.01 7.20
C PRO A 255 38.81 -1.71 8.57
N LEU A 256 38.06 -2.82 8.69
CA LEU A 256 38.00 -3.68 9.86
C LEU A 256 38.06 -5.16 9.43
N PRO A 257 38.77 -6.03 10.19
CA PRO A 257 38.73 -7.46 9.96
C PRO A 257 37.42 -8.03 10.51
N LEU A 258 36.50 -8.44 9.63
CA LEU A 258 35.19 -8.98 10.01
C LEU A 258 34.96 -10.38 9.40
N PRO A 259 34.36 -11.32 10.14
CA PRO A 259 33.98 -12.64 9.63
C PRO A 259 32.73 -12.64 8.71
N THR A 260 32.54 -13.74 7.98
CA THR A 260 31.66 -13.89 6.81
C THR A 260 30.16 -14.12 7.11
N ALA A 261 29.33 -14.06 6.05
CA ALA A 261 27.87 -13.84 6.09
C ALA A 261 26.97 -15.11 6.11
N GLU A 262 27.52 -16.29 6.36
CA GLU A 262 26.83 -17.58 6.13
C GLU A 262 25.67 -17.91 7.07
N GLU A 263 25.54 -17.26 8.23
CA GLU A 263 24.45 -17.52 9.19
C GLU A 263 23.20 -16.63 8.99
N ARG A 264 23.13 -15.83 7.92
CA ARG A 264 22.13 -14.76 7.77
C ARG A 264 20.91 -15.12 6.89
N GLU A 265 20.87 -16.27 6.24
CA GLU A 265 19.83 -16.61 5.25
C GLU A 265 18.56 -17.22 5.87
N ASP A 266 18.70 -18.19 6.78
CA ASP A 266 17.55 -18.84 7.44
C ASP A 266 16.74 -17.87 8.29
N PHE A 267 17.43 -16.92 8.93
CA PHE A 267 16.82 -15.85 9.69
C PHE A 267 15.95 -14.95 8.80
N VAL A 268 16.44 -14.57 7.62
CA VAL A 268 15.72 -13.71 6.68
C VAL A 268 14.49 -14.42 6.14
N PHE A 269 14.62 -15.70 5.81
CA PHE A 269 13.49 -16.50 5.34
C PHE A 269 12.39 -16.63 6.40
N ALA A 270 12.76 -16.97 7.64
CA ALA A 270 11.81 -17.07 8.75
C ALA A 270 11.09 -15.74 9.03
N LEU A 271 11.81 -14.63 8.89
CA LEU A 271 11.29 -13.29 9.12
C LEU A 271 10.36 -12.83 7.98
N ALA A 272 10.66 -13.21 6.74
CA ALA A 272 9.77 -12.97 5.60
C ALA A 272 8.42 -13.72 5.74
N ASP A 273 8.45 -15.00 6.13
CA ASP A 273 7.22 -15.79 6.38
C ASP A 273 6.35 -15.16 7.49
N ALA A 274 6.96 -14.76 8.62
CA ALA A 274 6.24 -14.11 9.69
C ALA A 274 5.54 -12.82 9.23
N ARG A 275 6.13 -12.09 8.26
CA ARG A 275 5.56 -10.84 7.73
C ARG A 275 4.37 -11.16 6.84
N GLU A 276 4.54 -12.03 5.86
CA GLU A 276 3.48 -12.40 4.92
C GLU A 276 2.24 -12.90 5.68
N ARG A 277 2.45 -13.72 6.70
CA ARG A 277 1.37 -14.18 7.57
C ARG A 277 0.73 -13.04 8.35
N LYS A 278 1.52 -12.14 8.96
CA LYS A 278 0.98 -10.95 9.65
C LYS A 278 0.08 -10.13 8.72
N LEU A 279 0.54 -9.83 7.51
CA LEU A 279 -0.20 -9.01 6.55
C LEU A 279 -1.52 -9.66 6.15
N ARG A 280 -1.48 -10.96 5.80
CA ARG A 280 -2.67 -11.74 5.49
C ARG A 280 -3.67 -11.75 6.64
N TYR A 281 -3.20 -11.97 7.88
CA TYR A 281 -4.07 -11.98 9.06
C TYR A 281 -4.70 -10.63 9.35
N ILE A 282 -3.96 -9.52 9.20
CA ILE A 282 -4.50 -8.17 9.34
C ILE A 282 -5.59 -7.92 8.30
N GLN A 283 -5.31 -8.22 7.03
CA GLN A 283 -6.28 -8.04 5.95
C GLN A 283 -7.55 -8.86 6.20
N THR A 284 -7.43 -10.16 6.50
CA THR A 284 -8.60 -11.01 6.76
C THR A 284 -9.39 -10.54 7.98
N ARG A 285 -8.72 -10.15 9.07
CA ARG A 285 -9.41 -9.58 10.25
C ARG A 285 -10.20 -8.33 9.86
N ASN A 286 -9.58 -7.39 9.16
CA ASN A 286 -10.21 -6.14 8.78
C ASN A 286 -11.41 -6.35 7.84
N ASP A 287 -11.31 -7.30 6.90
CA ASP A 287 -12.41 -7.70 6.01
C ASP A 287 -13.62 -8.20 6.81
N LEU A 288 -13.38 -9.06 7.81
CA LEU A 288 -14.43 -9.60 8.67
C LEU A 288 -15.04 -8.55 9.61
N GLU A 289 -14.22 -7.66 10.18
CA GLU A 289 -14.71 -6.53 10.99
C GLU A 289 -15.56 -5.57 10.16
N PHE A 290 -15.13 -5.28 8.93
CA PHE A 290 -15.88 -4.44 8.02
C PHE A 290 -17.24 -5.08 7.67
N ALA A 291 -17.26 -6.37 7.35
CA ALA A 291 -18.50 -7.11 7.09
C ALA A 291 -19.44 -7.13 8.30
N LEU A 292 -18.89 -7.28 9.51
CA LEU A 292 -19.67 -7.25 10.75
C LEU A 292 -20.34 -5.89 10.99
N ARG A 293 -19.62 -4.79 10.76
CA ARG A 293 -20.13 -3.42 10.98
C ARG A 293 -21.04 -2.93 9.87
N ASN A 294 -20.88 -3.48 8.67
CA ASN A 294 -21.56 -3.01 7.47
C ASN A 294 -22.26 -4.15 6.73
N SER A 295 -23.04 -4.95 7.47
CA SER A 295 -23.68 -6.16 6.94
C SER A 295 -24.57 -5.92 5.72
N ALA A 296 -25.08 -4.69 5.54
CA ALA A 296 -25.89 -4.29 4.39
C ALA A 296 -25.14 -4.36 3.04
N PHE A 297 -23.81 -4.33 3.03
CA PHE A 297 -23.02 -4.47 1.79
C PHE A 297 -22.82 -5.92 1.35
N PHE A 298 -23.34 -6.90 2.08
CA PHE A 298 -23.03 -8.31 1.87
C PHE A 298 -24.28 -9.18 1.80
N VAL A 299 -24.19 -10.29 1.05
CA VAL A 299 -25.18 -11.37 1.03
C VAL A 299 -24.57 -12.63 1.63
N ASP A 300 -25.44 -13.50 2.15
CA ASP A 300 -25.07 -14.79 2.74
C ASP A 300 -24.02 -14.70 3.86
N LEU A 301 -24.02 -13.59 4.63
CA LEU A 301 -23.10 -13.45 5.75
C LEU A 301 -23.32 -14.53 6.80
N PRO A 302 -22.25 -15.15 7.33
CA PRO A 302 -22.35 -16.00 8.50
C PRO A 302 -22.96 -15.25 9.71
N PRO A 303 -23.54 -15.98 10.67
CA PRO A 303 -24.02 -15.39 11.91
C PRO A 303 -22.96 -14.54 12.62
N THR A 304 -23.39 -13.44 13.26
CA THR A 304 -22.52 -12.47 13.95
C THR A 304 -21.51 -13.11 14.91
N ASN A 305 -21.92 -14.13 15.66
CA ASN A 305 -21.04 -14.83 16.60
C ASN A 305 -19.91 -15.58 15.88
N VAL A 306 -20.13 -16.09 14.67
CA VAL A 306 -19.10 -16.75 13.84
C VAL A 306 -18.08 -15.71 13.36
N LEU A 307 -18.55 -14.56 12.85
CA LEU A 307 -17.68 -13.47 12.41
C LEU A 307 -16.84 -12.92 13.58
N GLN A 308 -17.46 -12.66 14.74
CA GLN A 308 -16.76 -12.18 15.93
C GLN A 308 -15.72 -13.19 16.44
N ALA A 309 -16.04 -14.48 16.45
CA ALA A 309 -15.08 -15.52 16.81
C ALA A 309 -13.88 -15.53 15.86
N ALA A 310 -14.11 -15.46 14.54
CA ALA A 310 -13.04 -15.40 13.54
C ALA A 310 -12.15 -14.15 13.70
N VAL A 311 -12.75 -12.96 13.92
CA VAL A 311 -12.01 -11.72 14.21
C VAL A 311 -11.13 -11.88 15.46
N GLY A 312 -11.67 -12.49 16.51
CA GLY A 312 -10.92 -12.81 17.74
C GLY A 312 -9.73 -13.72 17.46
N THR A 313 -9.92 -14.79 16.70
CA THR A 313 -8.84 -15.72 16.32
C THR A 313 -7.77 -15.06 15.46
N TYR A 314 -8.14 -14.26 14.45
CA TYR A 314 -7.15 -13.54 13.65
C TYR A 314 -6.37 -12.51 14.47
N THR A 315 -6.99 -11.87 15.46
CA THR A 315 -6.28 -11.01 16.42
C THR A 315 -5.24 -11.79 17.23
N GLN A 316 -5.58 -13.00 17.68
CA GLN A 316 -4.63 -13.88 18.37
C GLN A 316 -3.48 -14.32 17.44
N LEU A 317 -3.78 -14.65 16.17
CA LEU A 317 -2.77 -15.00 15.17
C LEU A 317 -1.81 -13.83 14.89
N ILE A 318 -2.30 -12.60 14.77
CA ILE A 318 -1.49 -11.39 14.61
C ILE A 318 -0.54 -11.22 15.80
N ASN A 319 -1.05 -11.35 17.03
CA ASN A 319 -0.22 -11.23 18.23
C ASN A 319 0.82 -12.35 18.32
N ALA A 320 0.44 -13.58 17.97
CA ALA A 320 1.33 -14.73 18.00
C ALA A 320 2.47 -14.62 16.96
N VAL A 321 2.17 -14.18 15.73
CA VAL A 321 3.19 -14.01 14.70
C VAL A 321 4.12 -12.83 15.01
N MET A 322 3.60 -11.74 15.59
CA MET A 322 4.44 -10.64 16.10
C MET A 322 5.37 -11.14 17.23
N GLY A 323 4.83 -11.90 18.17
CA GLY A 323 5.62 -12.51 19.24
C GLY A 323 6.71 -13.44 18.71
N HIS A 324 6.38 -14.29 17.73
CA HIS A 324 7.36 -15.16 17.07
C HIS A 324 8.48 -14.37 16.39
N ALA A 325 8.14 -13.31 15.68
CA ALA A 325 9.13 -12.47 15.01
C ALA A 325 10.01 -11.71 15.99
N VAL A 326 9.46 -11.19 17.10
CA VAL A 326 10.27 -10.58 18.18
C VAL A 326 11.25 -11.58 18.78
N ARG A 327 10.82 -12.83 18.97
CA ARG A 327 11.71 -13.89 19.46
C ARG A 327 12.78 -14.28 18.45
N LEU A 328 12.42 -14.35 17.15
CA LEU A 328 13.39 -14.50 16.07
C LEU A 328 14.44 -13.39 16.16
N THR A 329 14.03 -12.12 16.14
CA THR A 329 14.95 -10.95 16.10
C THR A 329 15.83 -10.83 17.34
N ARG A 330 15.41 -11.39 18.48
CA ARG A 330 16.23 -11.51 19.71
C ARG A 330 17.18 -12.70 19.72
N GLY A 331 17.15 -13.57 18.71
CA GLY A 331 17.93 -14.79 18.66
C GLY A 331 17.43 -15.89 19.60
N GLU A 332 16.19 -15.79 20.11
CA GLU A 332 15.60 -16.77 21.03
C GLU A 332 15.07 -18.04 20.31
N ILE A 333 15.21 -18.09 18.99
CA ILE A 333 14.76 -19.19 18.13
C ILE A 333 15.95 -19.63 17.27
N THR A 334 16.57 -20.75 17.67
CA THR A 334 17.74 -21.33 17.01
C THR A 334 17.51 -22.83 16.77
N PRO A 335 17.57 -23.32 15.52
CA PRO A 335 17.73 -22.54 14.29
C PRO A 335 16.49 -21.65 14.01
N PRO A 336 16.65 -20.54 13.26
CA PRO A 336 15.51 -19.75 12.80
C PRO A 336 14.51 -20.64 12.05
N ARG A 337 13.21 -20.41 12.27
CA ARG A 337 12.13 -21.21 11.66
C ARG A 337 10.91 -20.35 11.36
N ILE A 338 10.15 -20.77 10.35
CA ILE A 338 8.88 -20.16 9.95
C ILE A 338 7.86 -20.18 11.09
N PHE A 339 6.88 -19.28 11.03
CA PHE A 339 5.81 -19.22 12.01
C PHE A 339 4.81 -20.36 11.78
N ASP A 340 4.59 -21.15 12.83
CA ASP A 340 3.57 -22.21 12.85
C ASP A 340 2.56 -21.93 13.97
N PRO A 341 1.28 -21.61 13.64
CA PRO A 341 0.26 -21.32 14.63
C PRO A 341 -0.11 -22.54 15.49
N ALA A 342 0.11 -23.77 15.01
CA ALA A 342 -0.11 -24.99 15.78
C ALA A 342 0.96 -25.21 16.86
N ALA A 343 2.13 -24.60 16.71
CA ALA A 343 3.22 -24.65 17.68
C ALA A 343 3.11 -23.58 18.79
N VAL A 344 2.13 -22.67 18.71
CA VAL A 344 1.84 -21.69 19.77
C VAL A 344 1.21 -22.40 20.96
N THR A 345 1.38 -21.86 22.18
CA THR A 345 0.77 -22.42 23.39
C THR A 345 -0.18 -21.39 24.01
N PRO A 346 -1.51 -21.62 24.01
CA PRO A 346 -2.20 -22.77 23.39
C PRO A 346 -2.14 -22.71 21.85
N PRO A 347 -2.29 -23.86 21.15
CA PRO A 347 -2.32 -23.89 19.69
C PRO A 347 -3.48 -23.06 19.16
N ILE A 348 -3.22 -22.25 18.13
CA ILE A 348 -4.25 -21.43 17.49
C ILE A 348 -4.63 -22.09 16.17
N VAL A 349 -5.89 -22.47 16.01
CA VAL A 349 -6.40 -23.02 14.76
C VAL A 349 -6.96 -21.88 13.93
N GLU A 350 -6.45 -21.71 12.71
CA GLU A 350 -6.97 -20.70 11.80
C GLU A 350 -8.44 -20.99 11.45
N PRO A 351 -9.34 -19.99 11.46
CA PRO A 351 -10.73 -20.20 11.07
C PRO A 351 -10.84 -20.73 9.65
N ALA A 352 -11.91 -21.49 9.37
CA ALA A 352 -12.24 -21.87 8.00
C ALA A 352 -12.44 -20.60 7.14
N PRO A 353 -12.01 -20.59 5.86
CA PRO A 353 -12.15 -19.42 5.00
C PRO A 353 -13.61 -18.95 4.90
N ILE A 354 -13.85 -17.67 5.23
CA ILE A 354 -15.16 -17.03 5.10
C ILE A 354 -15.16 -16.21 3.81
N THR A 355 -15.94 -16.65 2.83
CA THR A 355 -16.10 -15.91 1.57
C THR A 355 -17.11 -14.78 1.76
N LEU A 356 -16.65 -13.54 1.63
CA LEU A 356 -17.51 -12.37 1.65
C LEU A 356 -18.02 -12.08 0.24
N ARG A 357 -19.35 -12.12 0.06
CA ARG A 357 -20.01 -11.79 -1.21
C ARG A 357 -20.73 -10.46 -1.08
N ARG A 358 -20.46 -9.51 -1.98
CA ARG A 358 -21.16 -8.23 -2.00
C ARG A 358 -22.64 -8.44 -2.31
N ALA A 359 -23.49 -7.67 -1.65
CA ALA A 359 -24.89 -7.61 -2.02
C ALA A 359 -25.00 -7.07 -3.46
N PRO A 360 -25.84 -7.68 -4.32
CA PRO A 360 -26.15 -7.07 -5.59
C PRO A 360 -26.73 -5.68 -5.34
N GLY A 361 -26.45 -4.72 -6.22
CA GLY A 361 -27.18 -3.45 -6.25
C GLY A 361 -28.69 -3.70 -6.24
N SER A 362 -29.46 -2.70 -5.82
CA SER A 362 -30.93 -2.78 -5.77
C SER A 362 -31.48 -3.33 -7.10
N PRO A 363 -32.63 -4.03 -7.15
CA PRO A 363 -33.24 -4.46 -8.42
C PRO A 363 -33.49 -3.32 -9.43
N ALA A 364 -33.48 -2.06 -8.97
CA ALA A 364 -33.49 -0.85 -9.80
C ALA A 364 -32.15 -0.58 -10.54
N ASP A 365 -31.08 -1.30 -10.18
CA ASP A 365 -29.73 -1.23 -10.75
C ASP A 365 -29.44 -2.37 -11.72
N LEU A 366 -30.47 -3.15 -12.06
CA LEU A 366 -30.36 -4.13 -13.12
C LEU A 366 -30.70 -3.46 -14.45
N VAL A 367 -29.71 -3.44 -15.35
CA VAL A 367 -29.86 -3.00 -16.73
C VAL A 367 -30.29 -4.20 -17.56
N GLU A 368 -31.39 -4.05 -18.28
CA GLU A 368 -31.78 -5.04 -19.28
C GLU A 368 -30.93 -4.84 -20.53
N ILE A 369 -30.22 -5.89 -20.95
CA ILE A 369 -29.31 -5.83 -22.08
C ILE A 369 -30.11 -5.66 -23.38
N PRO A 370 -29.91 -4.56 -24.13
CA PRO A 370 -30.58 -4.39 -25.41
C PRO A 370 -30.00 -5.35 -26.46
N ASN A 371 -30.79 -5.64 -27.50
CA ASN A 371 -30.30 -6.37 -28.65
C ASN A 371 -29.53 -5.43 -29.59
N MET A 372 -28.22 -5.66 -29.67
CA MET A 372 -27.27 -4.89 -30.47
C MET A 372 -26.83 -5.66 -31.72
N ILE A 373 -27.22 -6.93 -31.86
CA ILE A 373 -26.88 -7.74 -33.03
C ILE A 373 -27.52 -7.12 -34.29
N GLY A 374 -26.71 -6.91 -35.33
CA GLY A 374 -27.09 -6.28 -36.59
C GLY A 374 -26.88 -4.76 -36.63
N GLN A 375 -26.55 -4.12 -35.50
CA GLN A 375 -26.29 -2.68 -35.44
C GLN A 375 -24.88 -2.35 -35.94
N TYR A 376 -24.72 -1.16 -36.54
CA TYR A 376 -23.43 -0.65 -36.99
C TYR A 376 -22.69 0.00 -35.82
N THR A 377 -21.43 -0.37 -35.58
CA THR A 377 -20.68 0.15 -34.41
C THR A 377 -20.49 1.66 -34.44
N GLY A 378 -20.40 2.27 -35.63
CA GLY A 378 -20.33 3.74 -35.76
C GLY A 378 -21.58 4.45 -35.24
N ASP A 379 -22.75 3.84 -35.44
CA ASP A 379 -24.03 4.41 -35.01
C ASP A 379 -24.18 4.22 -33.49
N VAL A 380 -23.80 3.07 -32.95
CA VAL A 380 -23.82 2.79 -31.51
C VAL A 380 -22.89 3.73 -30.72
N ILE A 381 -21.76 4.13 -31.30
CA ILE A 381 -20.81 5.04 -30.66
C ILE A 381 -21.32 6.49 -30.65
N THR A 382 -22.10 6.90 -31.64
CA THR A 382 -22.48 8.31 -31.87
C THR A 382 -23.92 8.63 -31.51
N ASP A 383 -24.79 7.64 -31.37
CA ASP A 383 -26.21 7.83 -31.07
C ASP A 383 -26.44 8.13 -29.56
N PRO A 384 -27.03 9.30 -29.23
CA PRO A 384 -27.33 9.71 -27.85
C PRO A 384 -28.22 8.74 -27.07
N TYR A 385 -29.02 7.90 -27.76
CA TYR A 385 -29.83 6.86 -27.12
C TYR A 385 -28.96 5.85 -26.35
N PHE A 386 -27.72 5.62 -26.77
CA PHE A 386 -26.78 4.72 -26.10
C PHE A 386 -25.89 5.39 -25.06
N ASP A 387 -26.05 6.69 -24.80
CA ASP A 387 -25.34 7.39 -23.71
C ASP A 387 -25.69 6.77 -22.36
N GLN A 388 -26.97 6.46 -22.15
CA GLN A 388 -27.42 5.83 -20.92
C GLN A 388 -26.83 4.41 -20.77
N LEU A 389 -26.75 3.64 -21.85
CA LEU A 389 -26.17 2.30 -21.82
C LEU A 389 -24.65 2.33 -21.55
N ARG A 390 -23.95 3.35 -22.08
CA ARG A 390 -22.53 3.61 -21.78
C ARG A 390 -22.28 4.01 -20.34
N ASN A 391 -23.20 4.78 -19.75
CA ASN A 391 -23.13 5.17 -18.36
C ASN A 391 -23.50 4.01 -17.43
N ASP A 392 -24.37 3.11 -17.88
CA ASP A 392 -24.89 2.01 -17.08
C ASP A 392 -24.07 0.71 -17.22
N LEU A 393 -23.24 0.53 -18.26
CA LEU A 393 -22.46 -0.71 -18.52
C LEU A 393 -21.04 -0.42 -19.01
N GLN A 394 -20.10 -1.32 -18.71
CA GLN A 394 -18.73 -1.24 -19.23
C GLN A 394 -18.66 -1.85 -20.64
N LEU A 395 -18.81 -1.01 -21.66
CA LEU A 395 -18.75 -1.46 -23.06
C LEU A 395 -17.34 -1.85 -23.48
N VAL A 396 -17.20 -3.10 -23.93
CA VAL A 396 -15.95 -3.65 -24.49
C VAL A 396 -16.19 -3.98 -25.95
N TYR A 397 -15.34 -3.48 -26.84
CA TYR A 397 -15.45 -3.75 -28.27
C TYR A 397 -14.36 -4.73 -28.69
N THR A 398 -14.76 -5.95 -29.02
CA THR A 398 -13.83 -7.01 -29.41
C THR A 398 -13.88 -7.21 -30.91
N ARG A 399 -12.73 -7.11 -31.56
CA ARG A 399 -12.62 -7.43 -32.98
C ARG A 399 -12.63 -8.95 -33.13
N GLY A 400 -13.71 -9.48 -33.71
CA GLY A 400 -13.89 -10.92 -33.81
C GLY A 400 -13.09 -11.57 -34.95
N ARG A 401 -13.43 -11.26 -36.21
CA ARG A 401 -12.81 -11.88 -37.40
C ARG A 401 -12.19 -10.85 -38.34
N PRO A 402 -11.01 -11.12 -38.95
CA PRO A 402 -10.49 -10.30 -40.02
C PRO A 402 -11.36 -10.45 -41.26
N ALA A 403 -11.79 -9.34 -41.85
CA ALA A 403 -12.41 -9.37 -43.16
C ALA A 403 -11.41 -9.13 -44.28
N VAL A 404 -11.77 -9.62 -45.46
CA VAL A 404 -11.07 -9.41 -46.72
C VAL A 404 -11.62 -8.13 -47.35
N GLY A 405 -11.02 -6.98 -47.07
CA GLY A 405 -11.41 -5.69 -47.70
C GLY A 405 -10.89 -4.44 -46.97
N PRO A 406 -10.86 -3.27 -47.65
CA PRO A 406 -10.33 -2.03 -47.09
C PRO A 406 -11.14 -1.54 -45.88
N VAL A 407 -10.41 -1.02 -44.88
CA VAL A 407 -10.86 -0.78 -43.52
C VAL A 407 -11.11 0.72 -43.33
N ASP A 408 -12.22 1.24 -43.83
CA ASP A 408 -12.71 2.57 -43.46
C ASP A 408 -14.23 2.50 -43.29
N GLY A 409 -14.70 2.64 -42.05
CA GLY A 409 -16.10 2.50 -41.65
C GLY A 409 -16.30 1.37 -40.64
N GLY A 410 -17.12 1.60 -39.62
CA GLY A 410 -17.46 0.67 -38.55
C GLY A 410 -17.90 -0.74 -38.99
N GLY A 411 -18.02 -1.62 -38.00
CA GLY A 411 -18.42 -3.01 -38.17
C GLY A 411 -19.89 -3.27 -37.90
N ILE A 412 -20.43 -4.38 -38.38
CA ILE A 412 -21.73 -4.87 -37.87
C ILE A 412 -21.46 -5.75 -36.66
N ILE A 413 -22.17 -5.49 -35.57
CA ILE A 413 -22.16 -6.33 -34.37
C ILE A 413 -22.87 -7.64 -34.72
N TYR A 414 -22.16 -8.77 -34.62
CA TYR A 414 -22.75 -10.08 -34.92
C TYR A 414 -22.88 -10.98 -33.67
N GLU A 415 -22.26 -10.57 -32.57
CA GLU A 415 -22.30 -11.27 -31.29
C GLU A 415 -22.19 -10.25 -30.15
N GLN A 416 -22.85 -10.54 -29.03
CA GLN A 416 -22.83 -9.72 -27.82
C GLN A 416 -22.83 -10.60 -26.57
N HIS A 417 -22.17 -10.15 -25.51
CA HIS A 417 -22.17 -10.79 -24.19
C HIS A 417 -22.28 -9.74 -23.10
N PRO A 418 -23.30 -9.77 -22.22
CA PRO A 418 -24.35 -10.80 -22.09
C PRO A 418 -25.38 -10.75 -23.23
N SER A 419 -26.23 -11.79 -23.31
CA SER A 419 -27.26 -11.92 -24.34
C SER A 419 -28.40 -10.91 -24.14
N ALA A 420 -29.04 -10.50 -25.24
CA ALA A 420 -30.20 -9.59 -25.19
C ALA A 420 -31.31 -10.09 -24.26
N GLY A 421 -31.90 -9.18 -23.49
CA GLY A 421 -32.94 -9.46 -22.50
C GLY A 421 -32.43 -10.01 -21.16
N GLN A 422 -31.13 -10.30 -21.02
CA GLN A 422 -30.55 -10.58 -19.70
C GLN A 422 -30.51 -9.32 -18.87
N LYS A 423 -30.73 -9.47 -17.56
CA LYS A 423 -30.61 -8.38 -16.59
C LYS A 423 -29.29 -8.51 -15.87
N VAL A 424 -28.45 -7.48 -15.97
CA VAL A 424 -27.14 -7.45 -15.30
C VAL A 424 -26.99 -6.21 -14.44
N ALA A 425 -26.14 -6.27 -13.43
CA ALA A 425 -25.87 -5.13 -12.58
C ALA A 425 -25.26 -3.98 -13.41
N LYS A 426 -25.62 -2.74 -13.10
CA LYS A 426 -24.93 -1.55 -13.62
C LYS A 426 -23.42 -1.68 -13.39
N GLY A 427 -22.63 -1.29 -14.39
CA GLY A 427 -21.18 -1.45 -14.42
C GLY A 427 -20.69 -2.82 -14.87
N SER A 428 -21.57 -3.79 -15.12
CA SER A 428 -21.18 -5.08 -15.71
C SER A 428 -20.56 -4.87 -17.09
N GLN A 429 -19.62 -5.74 -17.45
CA GLN A 429 -19.07 -5.75 -18.81
C GLN A 429 -20.14 -6.11 -19.82
N PHE A 430 -20.19 -5.34 -20.91
CA PHE A 430 -21.02 -5.60 -22.08
C PHE A 430 -20.13 -5.62 -23.32
N GLU A 431 -19.77 -6.82 -23.75
CA GLU A 431 -18.91 -7.07 -24.90
C GLU A 431 -19.72 -7.08 -26.20
N LEU A 432 -19.28 -6.30 -27.18
CA LEU A 432 -19.81 -6.25 -28.54
C LEU A 432 -18.74 -6.74 -29.51
N VAL A 433 -19.04 -7.83 -30.20
CA VAL A 433 -18.14 -8.42 -31.20
C VAL A 433 -18.61 -8.00 -32.58
N PHE A 434 -17.72 -7.35 -33.33
CA PHE A 434 -18.05 -6.76 -34.63
C PHE A 434 -17.16 -7.27 -35.76
N THR A 435 -17.70 -7.24 -36.99
CA THR A 435 -16.96 -7.51 -38.22
C THR A 435 -16.16 -6.29 -38.66
N THR A 436 -15.08 -6.44 -39.44
CA THR A 436 -14.49 -5.29 -40.15
C THR A 436 -15.06 -5.24 -41.58
N GLY A 437 -15.56 -4.11 -42.07
CA GLY A 437 -15.93 -3.93 -43.47
C GLY A 437 -17.40 -4.23 -43.83
N PRO A 438 -17.86 -3.76 -45.00
CA PRO A 438 -19.27 -3.79 -45.39
C PRO A 438 -19.76 -5.23 -45.57
N TYR A 439 -20.79 -5.61 -44.81
CA TYR A 439 -21.55 -6.82 -45.06
C TYR A 439 -22.44 -6.59 -46.29
N ALA A 440 -22.13 -7.24 -47.41
CA ALA A 440 -23.06 -7.32 -48.53
C ALA A 440 -24.22 -8.22 -48.10
N PRO A 441 -25.46 -7.71 -47.99
CA PRO A 441 -26.60 -8.57 -47.70
C PRO A 441 -26.77 -9.55 -48.87
N GLY A 442 -26.63 -10.84 -48.59
CA GLY A 442 -26.92 -11.89 -49.55
C GLY A 442 -28.37 -11.79 -50.03
N GLY A 443 -28.54 -11.82 -51.35
CA GLY A 443 -29.86 -11.87 -51.99
C GLY A 443 -30.65 -13.13 -51.63
N ALA A 444 -31.95 -13.02 -51.90
CA ALA A 444 -33.05 -13.96 -51.64
C ALA A 444 -32.74 -15.45 -51.82
#